data_AF-A0A2M7T7J5-F1
#
_entry.id   AF-A0A2M7T7J5-F1
#
_cell.length_a   1.000
_cell.length_b   1.000
_cell.length_c   1.000
_cell.angle_alpha   90.00
_cell.angle_beta   90.00
_cell.angle_gamma   90.00
#
_symmetry.space_group_name_H-M   'P 1'
#
loop_
_entity.id
_entity.type
_entity.pdbx_description
1 polymer ?
#
loop_
_entity_poly.entity_id
_entity_poly.type
_entity_poly.pdbx_seq_one_letter_code
_entity_poly.pdbx_strand_id
1 'polypeptide(L)'
;MVVLLVIYGVILSTNILSARKSLYQGRGHLESAYVAAEKADFGESAMSFKRAKTSFINANKILARPSIKLLMPVPILNKNLQAIKRLTSAGFQVSLAGESLAKASMFFPQK
;
A
#
# COMPACT_ATOMS: atom_id res chain seq x y z
N MET A 1 -2.30 35.75 3.43
CA MET A 1 -1.75 34.54 4.11
C MET A 1 -2.77 33.44 4.35
N VAL A 2 -4.01 33.73 4.76
CA VAL A 2 -5.04 32.73 5.08
C VAL A 2 -5.44 31.84 3.88
N VAL A 3 -5.56 32.43 2.68
CA VAL A 3 -5.94 31.70 1.44
C VAL A 3 -4.92 30.61 1.06
N LEU A 4 -3.62 30.88 1.22
CA LEU A 4 -2.55 29.91 0.97
C LEU A 4 -2.59 28.73 1.93
N LEU A 5 -2.92 28.96 3.21
CA LEU A 5 -3.08 27.91 4.22
C LEU A 5 -4.26 26.98 3.92
N VAL A 6 -5.39 27.54 3.45
CA VAL A 6 -6.57 26.75 3.05
C VAL A 6 -6.27 25.87 1.83
N ILE A 7 -5.64 26.43 0.79
CA ILE A 7 -5.27 25.68 -0.42
C ILE A 7 -4.29 24.55 -0.08
N TYR A 8 -3.28 24.82 0.74
CA TYR A 8 -2.35 23.79 1.21
C TYR A 8 -3.05 22.70 2.02
N GLY A 9 -3.99 23.06 2.91
CA GLY A 9 -4.80 22.11 3.67
C GLY A 9 -5.64 21.17 2.80
N VAL A 10 -6.25 21.68 1.73
CA VAL A 10 -7.06 20.90 0.79
C VAL A 10 -6.21 19.95 -0.07
N ILE A 11 -5.07 20.42 -0.59
CA ILE A 11 -4.13 19.57 -1.35
C ILE A 11 -3.59 18.43 -0.48
N LEU A 12 -3.44 18.69 0.82
CA LEU A 12 -2.87 17.75 1.76
C LEU A 12 -3.87 16.67 2.19
N SER A 13 -5.11 17.06 2.51
CA SER A 13 -6.18 16.12 2.84
C SER A 13 -6.48 15.18 1.68
N THR A 14 -6.51 15.71 0.44
CA THR A 14 -6.68 14.90 -0.77
C THR A 14 -5.52 13.92 -1.01
N ASN A 15 -4.27 14.33 -0.78
CA ASN A 15 -3.11 13.44 -0.87
C ASN A 15 -3.17 12.32 0.18
N ILE A 16 -3.43 12.65 1.45
CA ILE A 16 -3.53 11.65 2.53
C ILE A 16 -4.67 10.67 2.26
N LEU A 17 -5.83 11.16 1.81
CA LEU A 17 -6.97 10.32 1.44
C LEU A 17 -6.62 9.38 0.29
N SER A 18 -5.89 9.87 -0.72
CA SER A 18 -5.45 9.06 -1.86
C SER A 18 -4.44 7.99 -1.46
N ALA A 19 -3.50 8.31 -0.56
CA ALA A 19 -2.57 7.33 0.00
C ALA A 19 -3.32 6.24 0.78
N ARG A 20 -4.30 6.65 1.60
CA ARG A 20 -5.13 5.73 2.39
C ARG A 20 -5.99 4.83 1.50
N LYS A 21 -6.58 5.37 0.43
CA LYS A 21 -7.31 4.59 -0.58
C LYS A 21 -6.40 3.52 -1.21
N SER A 22 -5.19 3.92 -1.60
CA SER A 22 -4.20 2.99 -2.18
C SER A 22 -3.81 1.89 -1.19
N LEU A 23 -3.70 2.20 0.11
CA LEU A 23 -3.43 1.21 1.15
C LEU A 23 -4.58 0.22 1.34
N TYR A 24 -5.82 0.70 1.36
CA TYR A 24 -6.98 -0.19 1.45
C TYR A 24 -7.10 -1.10 0.23
N GLN A 25 -6.85 -0.58 -0.97
CA GLN A 25 -6.79 -1.39 -2.19
C GLN A 25 -5.67 -2.44 -2.11
N GLY A 26 -4.48 -2.05 -1.63
CA GLY A 26 -3.37 -2.98 -1.39
C GLY A 26 -3.75 -4.10 -0.43
N ARG A 27 -4.42 -3.77 0.68
CA ARG A 27 -4.92 -4.75 1.65
C ARG A 27 -5.96 -5.69 1.03
N GLY A 28 -6.93 -5.16 0.30
CA GLY A 28 -7.95 -5.96 -0.37
C GLY A 28 -7.33 -6.96 -1.37
N HIS A 29 -6.32 -6.54 -2.12
CA HIS A 29 -5.60 -7.44 -3.02
C HIS A 29 -4.77 -8.50 -2.28
N LEU A 30 -4.21 -8.20 -1.11
CA LEU A 30 -3.56 -9.21 -0.26
C LEU A 30 -4.57 -10.25 0.24
N GLU A 31 -5.75 -9.81 0.68
CA GLU A 31 -6.84 -10.71 1.10
C GLU A 31 -7.29 -11.60 -0.07
N SER A 32 -7.48 -11.05 -1.27
CA SER A 32 -7.78 -11.85 -2.47
C SER A 32 -6.67 -12.85 -2.80
N ALA A 33 -5.41 -12.44 -2.68
CA ALA A 33 -4.26 -13.32 -2.94
C ALA A 33 -4.21 -14.50 -1.96
N TYR A 34 -4.52 -14.24 -0.68
CA TYR A 34 -4.63 -15.25 0.36
C TYR A 34 -5.74 -16.25 0.06
N VAL A 35 -6.96 -15.77 -0.24
CA VAL A 35 -8.11 -16.63 -0.56
C VAL A 35 -7.85 -17.48 -1.81
N ALA A 36 -7.19 -16.92 -2.84
CA ALA A 36 -6.81 -17.68 -4.03
C ALA A 36 -5.76 -18.77 -3.70
N ALA A 37 -4.78 -18.46 -2.84
CA ALA A 37 -3.80 -19.43 -2.38
C ALA A 37 -4.43 -20.56 -1.56
N GLU A 38 -5.42 -20.27 -0.71
CA GLU A 38 -6.17 -21.31 0.03
C GLU A 38 -6.89 -22.29 -0.89
N LYS A 39 -7.34 -21.82 -2.06
CA LYS A 39 -7.96 -22.65 -3.10
C LYS A 39 -6.96 -23.32 -4.03
N ALA A 40 -5.66 -23.21 -3.75
CA ALA A 40 -4.57 -23.61 -4.63
C ALA A 40 -4.59 -22.96 -6.03
N ASP A 41 -5.34 -21.85 -6.20
CA ASP A 41 -5.25 -21.03 -7.42
C ASP A 41 -4.05 -20.08 -7.29
N PHE A 42 -2.87 -20.64 -7.49
CA PHE A 42 -1.63 -19.88 -7.41
C PHE A 42 -1.51 -18.84 -8.54
N GLY A 43 -2.22 -19.05 -9.67
CA GLY A 43 -2.31 -18.12 -10.80
C GLY A 43 -2.96 -16.81 -10.39
N GLU A 44 -4.18 -16.92 -9.87
CA GLU A 44 -4.93 -15.79 -9.34
C GLU A 44 -4.23 -15.17 -8.11
N SER A 45 -3.63 -16.00 -7.25
CA SER A 45 -2.89 -15.53 -6.08
C SER A 45 -1.70 -14.65 -6.48
N ALA A 46 -0.86 -15.09 -7.41
CA ALA A 46 0.28 -14.31 -7.91
C ALA A 46 -0.17 -13.00 -8.57
N MET A 47 -1.25 -13.03 -9.34
CA MET A 47 -1.81 -11.83 -9.97
C MET A 47 -2.30 -10.83 -8.92
N SER A 48 -2.97 -11.32 -7.87
CA SER A 48 -3.48 -10.51 -6.76
C SER A 48 -2.34 -9.90 -5.94
N PHE A 49 -1.27 -10.65 -5.65
CA PHE A 49 -0.06 -10.08 -5.03
C PHE A 49 0.60 -9.00 -5.90
N LYS A 50 0.65 -9.18 -7.23
CA LYS A 50 1.16 -8.15 -8.15
C LYS A 50 0.31 -6.87 -8.12
N ARG A 51 -1.02 -6.99 -8.03
CA ARG A 51 -1.93 -5.83 -7.85
C ARG A 51 -1.70 -5.16 -6.49
N ALA A 52 -1.58 -5.94 -5.42
CA ALA A 52 -1.27 -5.43 -4.08
C ALA A 52 0.02 -4.60 -4.07
N LYS A 53 1.10 -5.15 -4.66
CA LYS A 53 2.39 -4.47 -4.84
C LYS A 53 2.23 -3.11 -5.51
N THR A 54 1.46 -3.06 -6.59
CA THR A 54 1.20 -1.81 -7.35
C THR A 54 0.52 -0.76 -6.47
N SER A 55 -0.48 -1.17 -5.70
CA SER A 55 -1.18 -0.28 -4.77
C SER A 55 -0.28 0.26 -3.66
N PHE A 56 0.64 -0.56 -3.11
CA PHE A 56 1.62 -0.11 -2.14
C PHE A 56 2.68 0.83 -2.73
N ILE A 57 3.13 0.60 -3.98
CA ILE A 57 4.00 1.54 -4.70
C ILE A 57 3.31 2.90 -4.84
N ASN A 58 2.03 2.91 -5.22
CA ASN A 58 1.26 4.14 -5.37
C ASN A 58 1.10 4.87 -4.04
N ALA A 59 0.77 4.14 -2.95
CA ALA A 59 0.74 4.71 -1.60
C ALA A 59 2.08 5.34 -1.23
N ASN A 60 3.19 4.64 -1.46
CA ASN A 60 4.53 5.13 -1.13
C ASN A 60 4.90 6.40 -1.92
N LYS A 61 4.59 6.45 -3.22
CA LYS A 61 4.80 7.65 -4.06
C LYS A 61 4.07 8.87 -3.51
N ILE A 62 2.84 8.69 -3.02
CA ILE A 62 2.07 9.77 -2.43
C ILE A 62 2.68 10.20 -1.10
N LEU A 63 3.03 9.24 -0.23
CA LEU A 63 3.63 9.48 1.10
C LEU A 63 5.03 10.10 1.05
N ALA A 64 5.72 9.98 -0.08
CA ALA A 64 7.02 10.60 -0.33
C ALA A 64 6.93 12.07 -0.75
N ARG A 65 5.73 12.59 -1.08
CA ARG A 65 5.54 13.96 -1.57
C ARG A 65 6.02 15.01 -0.53
N PRO A 66 6.69 16.09 -0.97
CA PRO A 66 7.17 17.15 -0.08
C PRO A 66 6.06 17.81 0.76
N SER A 67 4.86 17.94 0.19
CA SER A 67 3.67 18.49 0.86
C SER A 67 3.31 17.72 2.15
N ILE A 68 3.55 16.41 2.18
CA ILE A 68 3.31 15.57 3.36
C ILE A 68 4.45 15.71 4.38
N LYS A 69 5.69 15.97 3.93
CA LYS A 69 6.84 16.23 4.83
C LYS A 69 6.69 17.53 5.61
N LEU A 70 6.02 18.54 5.03
CA LEU A 70 5.73 19.81 5.70
C LEU A 70 4.80 19.69 6.92
N LEU A 71 4.08 18.57 7.09
CA LEU A 71 3.29 18.25 8.29
C LEU A 71 4.08 17.56 9.42
N MET A 72 5.36 17.22 9.19
CA MET A 72 6.19 16.58 10.21
C MET A 72 6.36 17.36 11.54
N PRO A 73 6.23 18.71 11.62
CA PRO A 73 6.35 19.40 12.91
C PRO A 73 5.14 19.19 13.84
N VAL A 74 4.02 18.60 13.40
CA VAL A 74 2.90 18.25 14.30
C VAL A 74 3.14 16.84 14.88
N PRO A 75 3.42 16.69 16.19
CA PRO A 75 3.91 15.43 16.78
C PRO A 75 2.98 14.23 16.56
N ILE A 76 1.67 14.44 16.61
CA ILE A 76 0.64 13.41 16.44
C ILE A 76 0.56 12.95 14.98
N LEU A 77 0.70 13.87 14.02
CA LEU A 77 0.75 13.52 12.59
C LEU A 77 2.05 12.80 12.22
N ASN A 78 3.17 13.12 12.87
CA ASN A 78 4.46 12.48 12.63
C ASN A 78 4.44 10.97 12.98
N LYS A 79 3.92 10.60 14.16
CA LYS A 79 3.83 9.18 14.57
C LYS A 79 2.93 8.37 13.63
N ASN A 80 1.75 8.89 13.28
CA ASN A 80 0.82 8.22 12.38
C ASN A 80 1.39 8.09 10.96
N LEU A 81 2.07 9.12 10.45
CA LEU A 81 2.69 9.07 9.13
C LEU A 81 3.83 8.05 9.07
N GLN A 82 4.66 7.95 10.11
CA GLN A 82 5.70 6.93 10.19
C GLN A 82 5.11 5.51 10.26
N ALA A 83 4.04 5.31 11.05
CA ALA A 83 3.32 4.04 11.08
C ALA A 83 2.77 3.66 9.71
N ILE A 84 2.15 4.60 9.00
CA ILE A 84 1.64 4.41 7.65
C ILE A 84 2.77 4.04 6.67
N LYS A 85 3.93 4.71 6.75
CA LYS A 85 5.10 4.36 5.91
C LYS A 85 5.62 2.96 6.20
N ARG A 86 5.72 2.57 7.47
CA ARG A 86 6.13 1.21 7.87
C ARG A 86 5.15 0.16 7.35
N LEU A 87 3.85 0.40 7.51
CA LEU A 87 2.80 -0.49 6.98
C LEU A 87 2.87 -0.60 5.46
N THR A 88 3.11 0.51 4.76
CA THR A 88 3.26 0.52 3.30
C THR A 88 4.46 -0.32 2.87
N SER A 89 5.59 -0.16 3.54
CA SER A 89 6.81 -0.94 3.28
C SER A 89 6.62 -2.43 3.57
N ALA A 90 6.00 -2.76 4.70
CA ALA A 90 5.69 -4.15 5.05
C ALA A 90 4.74 -4.80 4.05
N GLY A 91 3.64 -4.12 3.69
CA GLY A 91 2.69 -4.59 2.68
C GLY A 91 3.34 -4.80 1.31
N PHE A 92 4.26 -3.91 0.90
CA PHE A 92 5.06 -4.08 -0.30
C PHE A 92 5.94 -5.34 -0.26
N GLN A 93 6.67 -5.54 0.83
CA GLN A 93 7.53 -6.73 1.01
C GLN A 93 6.72 -8.03 1.04
N VAL A 94 5.61 -8.05 1.77
CA VAL A 94 4.68 -9.19 1.79
C VAL A 94 4.15 -9.48 0.40
N SER A 95 3.78 -8.45 -0.37
CA SER A 95 3.32 -8.64 -1.75
C SER A 95 4.40 -9.24 -2.66
N LEU A 96 5.66 -8.82 -2.49
CA LEU A 96 6.78 -9.30 -3.30
C LEU A 96 7.13 -10.75 -2.96
N ALA A 97 7.18 -11.07 -1.66
CA ALA A 97 7.40 -12.43 -1.18
C ALA A 97 6.25 -13.35 -1.61
N GLY A 98 5.00 -12.93 -1.38
CA GLY A 98 3.81 -13.67 -1.77
C GLY A 98 3.72 -13.93 -3.27
N GLU A 99 4.04 -12.94 -4.12
CA GLU A 99 4.09 -13.13 -5.57
C GLU A 99 5.13 -14.19 -5.96
N SER A 100 6.32 -14.15 -5.36
CA SER A 100 7.39 -15.11 -5.63
C SER A 100 7.02 -16.52 -5.18
N LEU A 101 6.44 -16.64 -3.98
CA LEU A 101 5.97 -17.91 -3.43
C LEU A 101 4.84 -18.49 -4.27
N ALA A 102 3.82 -17.71 -4.61
CA ALA A 102 2.72 -18.18 -5.45
C ALA A 102 3.22 -18.65 -6.83
N LYS A 103 4.16 -17.93 -7.46
CA LYS A 103 4.79 -18.40 -8.71
C LYS A 103 5.55 -19.70 -8.53
N ALA A 104 6.32 -19.84 -7.44
CA ALA A 104 7.02 -21.08 -7.14
C ALA A 104 6.04 -22.24 -6.94
N SER A 105 4.93 -22.01 -6.23
CA SER A 105 3.86 -22.97 -5.98
C SER A 105 3.19 -23.51 -7.25
N MET A 106 3.20 -22.77 -8.35
CA MET A 106 2.70 -23.25 -9.65
C MET A 106 3.48 -24.44 -10.21
N PHE A 107 4.75 -24.60 -9.82
CA PHE A 107 5.61 -25.67 -10.31
C PHE A 107 5.55 -26.93 -9.46
N PHE A 108 4.86 -26.89 -8.32
CA PHE A 108 4.65 -28.07 -7.49
C PHE A 108 3.38 -28.80 -7.94
N PRO A 109 3.41 -30.13 -8.10
CA PRO A 109 2.22 -30.90 -8.39
C PRO A 109 1.22 -30.72 -7.24
N GLN A 110 0.03 -30.24 -7.56
CA GLN A 110 -1.09 -30.20 -6.63
C GLN A 110 -1.54 -31.64 -6.42
N LYS A 111 -1.23 -32.22 -5.26
CA LYS A 111 -1.66 -33.56 -4.87
C LYS A 111 -3.16 -33.62 -4.60
#